data_AF-A0A7C1RZ61-F1
#
_entry.id   AF-A0A7C1RZ61-F1
#
_cell.length_a   1.000
_cell.length_b   1.000
_cell.length_c   1.000
_cell.angle_alpha   90.00
_cell.angle_beta   90.00
_cell.angle_gamma   90.00
#
_symmetry.space_group_name_H-M   'P 1'
#
loop_
_entity.id
_entity.type
_entity.pdbx_description
1 polymer ?
#
loop_
_entity_poly.entity_id
_entity_poly.type
_entity_poly.pdbx_seq_one_letter_code
_entity_poly.pdbx_strand_id
1 'polypeptide(L)' 'MAQDNKVNLPGGFGGLTRFSEEYESKINLKPTHVIVFIILIIMFRIGLGAFF' A
#
# COMPACT_ATOMS: atom_id res chain seq x y z
N MET A 1 3.13 -21.91 30.27
CA MET A 1 1.95 -21.19 29.74
C MET A 1 1.77 -19.94 30.60
N ALA A 2 2.26 -18.79 30.15
CA ALA A 2 2.17 -17.53 30.87
C ALA A 2 1.18 -16.63 30.12
N GLN A 3 0.08 -16.31 30.79
CA GLN A 3 -1.08 -15.55 30.31
C GLN A 3 -0.70 -14.23 29.63
N ASP A 4 -1.35 -14.01 28.49
CA ASP A 4 -1.95 -12.75 28.02
C ASP A 4 -1.53 -11.46 28.74
N ASN A 5 -0.31 -10.98 28.51
CA ASN A 5 0.06 -9.61 28.85
C ASN A 5 -0.44 -8.65 27.76
N LYS A 6 -1.76 -8.47 27.70
CA LYS A 6 -2.39 -7.35 27.02
C LYS A 6 -2.20 -6.12 27.91
N VAL A 7 -1.07 -5.43 27.73
CA VAL A 7 -0.80 -4.15 28.39
C VAL A 7 -1.91 -3.18 28.01
N ASN A 8 -2.83 -2.93 28.95
CA ASN A 8 -3.95 -2.03 28.77
C ASN A 8 -3.47 -0.61 29.09
N LEU A 9 -3.10 0.16 28.05
CA LEU A 9 -2.73 1.56 28.24
C LEU A 9 -4.01 2.38 28.48
N PRO A 10 -4.10 3.13 29.59
CA PRO A 10 -5.25 3.98 29.85
C PRO A 10 -5.30 5.08 28.79
N GLY A 11 -6.51 5.35 28.27
CA GLY A 11 -6.80 6.35 27.26
C GLY A 11 -6.49 7.76 27.74
N GLY A 12 -5.21 8.13 27.71
CA GLY A 12 -4.71 9.46 27.97
C GLY A 12 -5.02 10.38 26.81
N PHE A 13 -6.16 11.06 26.89
CA PHE A 13 -6.40 12.44 26.43
C PHE A 13 -5.40 13.01 25.40
N GLY A 14 -5.50 12.51 24.17
CA GLY A 14 -4.90 13.06 22.95
C GLY A 14 -5.75 12.72 21.71
N GLY A 15 -7.05 12.51 21.94
CA GLY A 15 -8.00 11.82 21.05
C GLY A 15 -8.50 12.60 19.83
N LEU A 16 -7.64 13.37 19.15
CA LEU A 16 -7.98 14.00 17.86
C LEU A 16 -7.08 13.54 16.70
N THR A 17 -6.03 12.79 16.95
CA THR A 17 -5.23 12.16 15.87
C THR A 17 -4.91 10.73 16.24
N ARG A 18 -5.86 9.85 15.94
CA ARG A 18 -5.65 8.41 16.00
C ARG A 18 -4.85 8.00 14.76
N PHE A 19 -3.52 8.01 14.87
CA PHE A 19 -2.62 7.52 13.81
C PHE A 19 -2.83 6.03 13.47
N SER A 20 -3.61 5.30 14.26
CA SER A 20 -3.99 3.90 13.96
C SER A 20 -5.12 3.78 12.94
N GLU A 21 -5.69 4.90 12.49
CA GLU A 21 -6.61 4.95 11.35
C GLU A 21 -5.82 5.34 10.10
N GLU A 22 -4.70 4.67 9.86
CA GLU A 22 -4.16 4.62 8.50
C GLU A 22 -5.27 4.03 7.63
N TYR A 23 -5.80 4.86 6.73
CA TYR A 23 -6.78 4.45 5.75
C TYR A 23 -6.17 3.29 4.97
N GLU A 24 -6.62 2.07 5.27
CA GLU A 24 -6.39 0.88 4.47
C GLU A 24 -6.86 1.21 3.05
N SER A 25 -5.91 1.65 2.22
CA SER A 25 -6.23 2.09 0.87
C SER A 25 -6.89 0.92 0.18
N LYS A 26 -8.19 1.07 -0.13
CA LYS A 26 -8.95 0.04 -0.87
C LYS A 26 -8.24 -0.37 -2.16
N ILE A 27 -7.40 0.53 -2.68
CA ILE A 27 -6.53 0.33 -3.83
C ILE A 27 -5.08 0.55 -3.39
N ASN A 28 -4.52 -0.45 -2.72
CA ASN A 28 -3.09 -0.56 -2.50
C ASN A 28 -2.41 -1.02 -3.80
N LEU A 29 -1.93 -0.06 -4.59
CA LEU A 29 -1.12 -0.35 -5.78
C LEU A 29 0.18 -1.02 -5.36
N LYS A 30 0.19 -2.36 -5.41
CA LYS A 30 1.40 -3.13 -5.15
C LYS A 30 2.48 -2.74 -6.17
N PRO A 31 3.77 -2.74 -5.79
CA PRO A 31 4.89 -2.48 -6.71
C PRO A 31 4.84 -3.31 -7.99
N THR A 32 4.26 -4.52 -7.93
CA THR A 32 4.01 -5.39 -9.08
C THR A 32 3.19 -4.71 -10.19
N HIS A 33 2.18 -3.90 -9.85
CA HIS A 33 1.36 -3.21 -10.86
C HIS A 33 2.17 -2.16 -11.62
N VAL A 34 3.09 -1.47 -10.92
CA VAL A 34 3.98 -0.47 -11.53
C VAL A 34 4.93 -1.14 -12.52
N ILE A 35 5.51 -2.29 -12.16
CA ILE A 35 6.41 -3.05 -13.02
C ILE A 35 5.69 -3.52 -14.29
N VAL A 36 4.49 -4.08 -14.17
CA VAL A 36 3.68 -4.52 -15.32
C VAL A 36 3.36 -3.36 -16.25
N PHE A 37 3.01 -2.19 -15.70
CA PHE A 37 2.69 -1.01 -16.49
C PHE A 37 3.91 -0.51 -17.30
N ILE A 38 5.10 -0.52 -16.70
CA ILE A 38 6.35 -0.16 -17.39
C ILE A 38 6.62 -1.10 -18.57
N ILE A 39 6.48 -2.41 -18.36
CA ILE A 39 6.68 -3.41 -19.42
C ILE A 39 5.69 -3.18 -20.57
N LEU A 40 4.43 -2.88 -20.26
CA LEU A 40 3.41 -2.57 -21.26
C LEU A 40 3.78 -1.35 -22.11
N ILE A 41 4.26 -0.26 -21.50
CA ILE A 41 4.71 0.93 -22.22
C ILE A 41 5.89 0.61 -23.14
N ILE A 42 6.85 -0.19 -22.68
CA ILE A 42 8.01 -0.59 -23.49
C ILE A 42 7.54 -1.41 -24.71
N MET A 43 6.65 -2.38 -24.51
CA MET A 43 6.08 -3.15 -25.61
C MET A 43 5.30 -2.27 -26.58
N PHE A 44 4.53 -1.32 -26.08
CA PHE A 44 3.80 -0.37 -26.92
C PHE A 44 4.74 0.49 -27.76
N ARG A 45 5.82 1.03 -27.17
CA ARG A 45 6.84 1.80 -27.88
C ARG A 45 7.53 0.97 -28.96
N ILE A 46 7.89 -0.27 -28.65
CA ILE A 46 8.53 -1.19 -29.61
C ILE A 46 7.57 -1.53 -30.74
N GLY A 47 6.32 -1.84 -30.42
CA GLY A 47 5.27 -2.08 -31.41
C GLY A 47 5.15 -0.87 -32.34
N LEU A 48 5.00 0.33 -31.79
CA LEU A 48 4.86 1.54 -32.59
C LEU A 48 6.04 1.74 -33.55
N GLY A 49 7.29 1.55 -33.10
CA GLY A 49 8.47 1.67 -33.95
C GLY A 49 8.76 0.47 -34.86
N ALA A 50 8.07 -0.64 -34.69
CA ALA A 50 8.16 -1.79 -35.60
C ALA A 50 7.09 -1.74 -36.71
N PHE A 51 5.95 -1.11 -36.43
CA PHE A 51 4.82 -0.98 -37.36
C PHE A 51 4.82 0.34 -38.15
N PHE A 52 5.59 1.35 -37.70
CA PHE A 52 5.71 2.67 -38.31
C PHE A 52 7.18 3.01 -38.53
#